data_AF-A0A957L7U2-F1
#
_entry.id   AF-A0A957L7U2-F1
#
_cell.length_a   1.000
_cell.length_b   1.000
_cell.length_c   1.000
_cell.angle_alpha   90.00
_cell.angle_beta   90.00
_cell.angle_gamma   90.00
#
_symmetry.space_group_name_H-M   'P 1'
#
loop_
_entity.id
_entity.type
_entity.pdbx_description
1 polymer ?
#
loop_
_entity_poly.entity_id
_entity_poly.type
_entity_poly.pdbx_seq_one_letter_code
_entity_poly.pdbx_strand_id
1 'polypeptide(L)'
;AYIPTNVISITDGQIFLETDLRDSGQLPAISTGLSVSRVGGDAQRKAMKQVAGGLKSDLAQYQEMAAFALFSSDLDASTQRLLNRGERLMRLLRQPQYSPYSLAHQVMLIYAGTRGYMDNVAIEDIDRWKAEFLRYMDTAQPSVGNTIMSTYRLTDDAESTLKQAITDFNSTWS
;
A
#
# COMPACT_ATOMS: atom_id res chain seq x y z
N ALA A 1 6.17 -24.56 -18.41
CA ALA A 1 7.14 -23.93 -19.32
C ALA A 1 8.55 -24.11 -18.75
N TYR A 2 9.53 -24.59 -19.54
CA TYR A 2 10.86 -24.97 -19.03
C TYR A 2 11.73 -23.75 -18.66
N ILE A 3 11.80 -22.73 -19.52
CA ILE A 3 12.66 -21.55 -19.32
C ILE A 3 12.24 -20.71 -18.10
N PRO A 4 10.96 -20.33 -17.91
CA PRO A 4 10.56 -19.52 -16.76
C PRO A 4 10.85 -20.20 -15.41
N THR A 5 10.60 -21.52 -15.33
CA THR A 5 10.87 -22.29 -14.11
C THR A 5 12.36 -22.29 -13.76
N ASN A 6 13.24 -22.43 -14.76
CA ASN A 6 14.69 -22.40 -14.53
C ASN A 6 15.19 -21.02 -14.09
N VAL A 7 14.62 -19.93 -14.61
CA VAL A 7 15.01 -18.59 -14.15
C VAL A 7 14.56 -18.35 -12.71
N ILE A 8 13.32 -18.75 -12.37
CA ILE A 8 12.78 -18.64 -11.01
C ILE A 8 13.58 -19.45 -9.99
N SER A 9 14.16 -20.59 -10.38
CA SER A 9 14.97 -21.40 -9.47
C SER A 9 16.32 -20.74 -9.15
N ILE A 10 16.84 -19.89 -10.04
CA ILE A 10 18.13 -19.21 -9.90
C ILE A 10 18.01 -17.88 -9.13
N THR A 11 16.93 -17.12 -9.32
CA THR A 11 16.81 -15.77 -8.72
C THR A 11 16.37 -15.80 -7.25
N ASP A 12 16.73 -14.74 -6.51
CA ASP A 12 16.34 -14.53 -5.10
C ASP A 12 14.92 -13.99 -4.94
N GLY A 13 14.03 -14.30 -5.87
CA GLY A 13 12.66 -13.81 -5.92
C GLY A 13 12.20 -13.46 -7.32
N GLN A 14 10.95 -13.01 -7.39
CA GLN A 14 10.29 -12.62 -8.62
C GLN A 14 9.23 -11.56 -8.36
N ILE A 15 9.03 -10.70 -9.36
CA ILE A 15 7.86 -9.84 -9.49
C ILE A 15 7.05 -10.41 -10.64
N PHE A 16 5.86 -10.94 -10.34
CA PHE A 16 4.96 -11.52 -11.31
C PHE A 16 3.89 -10.51 -11.69
N LEU A 17 3.71 -10.28 -13.00
CA LEU A 17 2.71 -9.36 -13.53
C LEU A 17 1.54 -10.14 -14.11
N GLU A 18 0.32 -9.83 -13.68
CA GLU A 18 -0.91 -10.51 -14.14
C GLU A 18 -1.69 -9.67 -15.15
N THR A 19 -2.16 -10.32 -16.20
CA THR A 19 -2.99 -9.68 -17.23
C THR A 19 -4.34 -9.23 -16.66
N ASP A 20 -4.97 -10.03 -15.80
CA ASP A 20 -6.28 -9.70 -15.22
C ASP A 20 -6.21 -8.45 -14.32
N LEU A 21 -5.12 -8.27 -13.58
CA LEU A 21 -4.85 -7.05 -12.81
C LEU A 21 -4.67 -5.84 -13.74
N ARG A 22 -3.93 -6.01 -14.84
CA ARG A 22 -3.74 -4.94 -15.83
C ARG A 22 -5.07 -4.54 -16.47
N ASP A 23 -5.88 -5.51 -16.85
CA ASP A 23 -7.14 -5.29 -17.58
C ASP A 23 -8.24 -4.71 -16.67
N SER A 24 -8.19 -4.97 -15.36
CA SER A 24 -8.98 -4.26 -14.33
C SER A 24 -8.41 -2.88 -13.95
N GLY A 25 -7.33 -2.45 -14.61
CA GLY A 25 -6.72 -1.14 -14.42
C GLY A 25 -5.73 -1.05 -13.27
N GLN A 26 -5.42 -2.13 -12.56
CA GLN A 26 -4.40 -2.15 -11.51
C GLN A 26 -3.00 -2.05 -12.14
N LEU A 27 -2.38 -0.87 -12.01
CA LEU A 27 -1.05 -0.58 -12.54
C LEU A 27 -0.18 0.04 -11.43
N PRO A 28 0.99 -0.54 -11.10
CA PRO A 28 1.59 -1.74 -11.69
C PRO A 28 0.82 -3.03 -11.34
N ALA A 29 0.71 -3.95 -12.30
CA ALA A 29 -0.10 -5.16 -12.21
C ALA A 29 0.58 -6.31 -11.43
N ILE A 30 1.10 -6.01 -10.24
CA ILE A 30 1.90 -6.96 -9.45
C ILE A 30 0.99 -7.92 -8.69
N SER A 31 1.18 -9.23 -8.92
CA SER A 31 0.52 -10.29 -8.16
C SER A 31 1.14 -10.42 -6.77
N THR A 32 0.39 -10.08 -5.73
CA THR A 32 0.83 -10.20 -4.31
C THR A 32 1.05 -11.64 -3.87
N GLY A 33 0.29 -12.59 -4.42
CA GLY A 33 0.40 -14.02 -4.12
C GLY A 33 1.63 -14.67 -4.77
N LEU A 34 1.86 -14.40 -6.05
CA LEU A 34 2.93 -15.04 -6.82
C LEU A 34 4.28 -14.33 -6.72
N SER A 35 4.29 -13.04 -6.35
CA SER A 35 5.52 -12.27 -6.18
C SER A 35 6.14 -12.47 -4.80
N VAL A 36 7.45 -12.70 -4.78
CA VAL A 36 8.21 -12.93 -3.55
C VAL A 36 9.61 -12.37 -3.65
N SER A 37 10.16 -11.95 -2.52
CA SER A 37 11.59 -11.70 -2.34
C SER A 37 12.10 -12.69 -1.29
N ARG A 38 13.13 -13.49 -1.64
CA ARG A 38 13.78 -14.44 -0.70
C ARG A 38 14.62 -13.71 0.35
N VAL A 39 15.13 -12.52 0.02
CA VAL A 39 15.83 -11.63 0.97
C VAL A 39 14.83 -10.98 1.95
N GLY A 40 13.58 -10.82 1.51
CA GLY A 40 12.47 -10.40 2.36
C GLY A 40 12.69 -9.03 3.01
N GLY A 41 12.40 -8.95 4.30
CA GLY A 41 12.45 -7.71 5.08
C GLY A 41 13.86 -7.21 5.40
N ASP A 42 14.91 -7.97 5.12
CA ASP A 42 16.30 -7.59 5.44
C ASP A 42 16.87 -6.59 4.43
N ALA A 43 16.34 -6.59 3.21
CA ALA A 43 16.63 -5.56 2.21
C ALA A 43 15.88 -4.23 2.45
N GLN A 44 14.91 -4.20 3.37
CA GLN A 44 14.06 -3.04 3.59
C GLN A 44 14.71 -2.04 4.55
N ARG A 45 14.57 -0.75 4.24
CA ARG A 45 14.82 0.32 5.22
C ARG A 45 13.86 0.15 6.40
N LYS A 46 14.32 0.48 7.60
CA LYS A 46 13.56 0.25 8.84
C LYS A 46 12.19 0.94 8.83
N ALA A 47 12.10 2.14 8.29
CA ALA A 47 10.83 2.86 8.09
C ALA A 47 9.82 2.07 7.25
N MET A 48 10.26 1.48 6.13
CA MET A 48 9.39 0.65 5.29
C MET A 48 8.94 -0.61 6.02
N LYS A 49 9.88 -1.29 6.71
CA LYS A 49 9.57 -2.50 7.49
C LYS A 49 8.54 -2.23 8.59
N GLN A 50 8.58 -1.05 9.22
CA GLN A 50 7.61 -0.65 10.26
C GLN A 50 6.18 -0.52 9.74
N VAL A 51 5.98 -0.17 8.46
CA VAL A 51 4.65 0.11 7.89
C VAL A 51 4.15 -1.00 6.96
N ALA A 52 5.04 -1.72 6.29
CA ALA A 52 4.68 -2.72 5.28
C ALA A 52 4.41 -4.13 5.85
N GLY A 53 4.71 -4.38 7.13
CA GLY A 53 4.69 -5.72 7.72
C GLY A 53 3.34 -6.47 7.60
N GLY A 54 2.22 -5.76 7.74
CA GLY A 54 0.88 -6.34 7.60
C GLY A 54 0.32 -6.33 6.17
N LEU A 55 0.84 -5.44 5.31
CA LEU A 55 0.23 -5.13 4.01
C LEU A 55 0.09 -6.35 3.09
N LYS A 56 1.12 -7.20 3.01
CA LYS A 56 1.06 -8.40 2.15
C LYS A 56 0.00 -9.39 2.64
N SER A 57 -0.11 -9.56 3.95
CA SER A 57 -1.11 -10.46 4.55
C SER A 57 -2.53 -9.92 4.36
N ASP A 58 -2.73 -8.61 4.54
CA ASP A 58 -4.02 -7.94 4.35
C ASP A 58 -4.51 -8.09 2.89
N LEU A 59 -3.60 -7.90 1.92
CA LEU A 59 -3.92 -8.06 0.50
C LEU A 59 -4.17 -9.52 0.10
N ALA A 60 -3.46 -10.48 0.70
CA ALA A 60 -3.71 -11.90 0.46
C ALA A 60 -5.09 -12.32 0.99
N GLN A 61 -5.45 -11.89 2.20
CA GLN A 61 -6.78 -12.13 2.78
C GLN A 61 -7.87 -11.46 1.94
N TYR A 62 -7.63 -10.23 1.47
CA TYR A 62 -8.55 -9.54 0.56
C TYR A 62 -8.79 -10.36 -0.72
N GLN A 63 -7.75 -10.86 -1.37
CA GLN A 63 -7.88 -11.64 -2.61
C GLN A 63 -8.67 -12.94 -2.40
N GLU A 64 -8.39 -13.65 -1.30
CA GLU A 64 -9.11 -14.87 -0.94
C GLU A 64 -10.61 -14.59 -0.69
N MET A 65 -10.92 -13.53 0.06
CA MET A 65 -12.29 -13.15 0.36
C MET A 65 -13.03 -12.55 -0.83
N ALA A 66 -12.34 -11.81 -1.70
CA ALA A 66 -12.93 -11.25 -2.92
C ALA A 66 -13.38 -12.35 -3.87
N ALA A 67 -12.62 -13.44 -3.99
CA ALA A 67 -13.02 -14.61 -4.76
C ALA A 67 -14.25 -15.31 -4.14
N PHE A 68 -14.34 -15.38 -2.81
CA PHE A 68 -15.48 -15.99 -2.11
C PHE A 68 -16.76 -15.12 -2.20
N ALA A 69 -16.61 -13.80 -2.13
CA ALA A 69 -17.70 -12.83 -2.22
C ALA A 69 -18.46 -12.89 -3.56
N LEU A 70 -17.85 -13.42 -4.62
CA LEU A 70 -18.54 -13.66 -5.90
C LEU A 70 -19.64 -14.73 -5.81
N PHE A 71 -19.58 -15.60 -4.79
CA PHE A 71 -20.48 -16.75 -4.64
C PHE A 71 -21.43 -16.65 -3.44
N SER A 72 -21.22 -15.70 -2.52
CA SER A 72 -22.05 -15.53 -1.32
C SER A 72 -22.67 -14.13 -1.29
N SER A 73 -24.00 -14.06 -1.16
CA SER A 73 -24.74 -12.80 -1.07
C SER A 73 -24.85 -12.23 0.34
N ASP A 74 -24.57 -13.04 1.36
CA ASP A 74 -24.60 -12.62 2.76
C ASP A 74 -23.17 -12.62 3.33
N LEU A 75 -22.61 -11.43 3.44
CA LEU A 75 -21.29 -11.20 4.02
C LEU A 75 -21.47 -10.49 5.35
N ASP A 76 -20.89 -11.05 6.40
CA ASP A 76 -20.92 -10.43 7.72
C ASP A 76 -20.17 -9.09 7.73
N ALA A 77 -20.45 -8.25 8.73
CA ALA A 77 -19.85 -6.91 8.82
C ALA A 77 -18.31 -6.93 8.90
N SER A 78 -17.71 -8.03 9.39
CA SER A 78 -16.25 -8.16 9.45
C SER A 78 -15.65 -8.38 8.06
N THR A 79 -16.25 -9.27 7.25
CA THR A 79 -15.82 -9.51 5.86
C THR A 79 -16.02 -8.27 5.00
N GLN A 80 -17.14 -7.55 5.16
CA GLN A 80 -17.36 -6.30 4.43
C GLN A 80 -16.28 -5.26 4.72
N ARG A 81 -15.85 -5.11 5.99
CA ARG A 81 -14.76 -4.18 6.34
C ARG A 81 -13.43 -4.61 5.74
N LEU A 82 -13.13 -5.91 5.74
CA LEU A 82 -11.92 -6.46 5.13
C LEU A 82 -11.89 -6.19 3.62
N LEU A 83 -12.99 -6.45 2.92
CA LEU A 83 -13.11 -6.18 1.48
C LEU A 83 -12.94 -4.69 1.16
N ASN A 84 -13.65 -3.83 1.89
CA ASN A 84 -13.58 -2.38 1.73
C ASN A 84 -12.17 -1.83 1.94
N ARG A 85 -11.46 -2.32 2.95
CA ARG A 85 -10.07 -1.91 3.21
C ARG A 85 -9.12 -2.46 2.16
N GLY A 86 -9.26 -3.73 1.80
CA GLY A 86 -8.42 -4.38 0.79
C GLY A 86 -8.52 -3.69 -0.58
N GLU A 87 -9.72 -3.29 -0.99
CA GLU A 87 -9.94 -2.54 -2.23
C GLU A 87 -9.24 -1.17 -2.22
N ARG A 88 -9.31 -0.45 -1.09
CA ARG A 88 -8.59 0.83 -0.90
C ARG A 88 -7.09 0.64 -0.89
N LEU A 89 -6.58 -0.43 -0.29
CA LEU A 89 -5.15 -0.76 -0.31
C LEU A 89 -4.67 -1.11 -1.73
N MET A 90 -5.47 -1.86 -2.51
CA MET A 90 -5.17 -2.13 -3.91
C MET A 90 -5.11 -0.82 -4.72
N ARG A 91 -6.09 0.07 -4.53
CA ARG A 91 -6.13 1.39 -5.16
C ARG A 91 -4.95 2.26 -4.73
N LEU A 92 -4.57 2.22 -3.46
CA LEU A 92 -3.41 2.93 -2.91
C LEU A 92 -2.11 2.53 -3.61
N LEU A 93 -1.95 1.25 -3.93
CA LEU A 93 -0.76 0.71 -4.60
C LEU A 93 -0.70 1.01 -6.11
N ARG A 94 -1.73 1.62 -6.69
CA ARG A 94 -1.66 2.09 -8.08
C ARG A 94 -0.70 3.26 -8.20
N GLN A 95 0.10 3.26 -9.26
CA GLN A 95 1.08 4.30 -9.50
C GLN A 95 1.25 4.54 -11.00
N PRO A 96 1.12 5.80 -11.47
CA PRO A 96 1.32 6.11 -12.88
C PRO A 96 2.80 5.93 -13.27
N GLN A 97 3.01 5.66 -14.55
CA GLN A 97 4.36 5.57 -15.11
C GLN A 97 5.10 6.90 -14.93
N TYR A 98 6.43 6.81 -14.77
CA TYR A 98 7.33 7.97 -14.63
C TYR A 98 7.10 8.83 -13.38
N SER A 99 6.34 8.34 -12.41
CA SER A 99 6.05 9.07 -11.16
C SER A 99 6.57 8.31 -9.93
N PRO A 100 7.88 8.01 -9.80
CA PRO A 100 8.41 7.31 -8.65
C PRO A 100 8.23 8.14 -7.36
N TYR A 101 7.76 7.51 -6.29
CA TYR A 101 7.65 8.15 -4.98
C TYR A 101 8.94 8.01 -4.18
N SER A 102 9.26 9.04 -3.39
CA SER A 102 10.34 8.96 -2.40
C SER A 102 10.04 7.91 -1.33
N LEU A 103 11.07 7.42 -0.62
CA LEU A 103 10.87 6.50 0.50
C LEU A 103 9.90 7.09 1.55
N ALA A 104 10.06 8.39 1.87
CA ALA A 104 9.19 9.08 2.80
C ALA A 104 7.72 9.07 2.35
N HIS A 105 7.46 9.43 1.09
CA HIS A 105 6.10 9.41 0.54
C HIS A 105 5.48 8.02 0.57
N GLN A 106 6.23 6.98 0.18
CA GLN A 106 5.74 5.60 0.25
C GLN A 106 5.41 5.18 1.69
N VAL A 107 6.28 5.50 2.64
CA VAL A 107 6.07 5.18 4.06
C VAL A 107 4.81 5.86 4.60
N MET A 108 4.61 7.15 4.32
CA MET A 108 3.45 7.91 4.78
C MET A 108 2.13 7.37 4.17
N LEU A 109 2.15 7.03 2.88
CA LEU A 109 0.98 6.46 2.20
C LEU A 109 0.63 5.07 2.74
N ILE A 110 1.61 4.17 2.85
CA ILE A 110 1.39 2.82 3.38
C ILE A 110 0.93 2.87 4.83
N TYR A 111 1.49 3.80 5.62
CA TYR A 111 1.05 4.05 6.99
C TYR A 111 -0.44 4.42 7.04
N ALA A 112 -0.87 5.39 6.22
CA ALA A 112 -2.26 5.83 6.18
C ALA A 112 -3.23 4.69 5.80
N GLY A 113 -2.87 3.91 4.76
CA GLY A 113 -3.67 2.78 4.29
C GLY A 113 -3.78 1.65 5.32
N THR A 114 -2.65 1.16 5.82
CA THR A 114 -2.62 0.00 6.74
C THR A 114 -3.25 0.28 8.11
N ARG A 115 -3.30 1.54 8.52
CA ARG A 115 -3.92 1.97 9.79
C ARG A 115 -5.38 2.39 9.65
N GLY A 116 -5.97 2.29 8.45
CA GLY A 116 -7.40 2.56 8.23
C GLY A 116 -7.77 4.04 8.13
N TYR A 117 -6.80 4.95 7.99
CA TYR A 117 -7.10 6.38 7.82
C TYR A 117 -7.76 6.71 6.48
N MET A 118 -7.78 5.75 5.55
CA MET A 118 -8.41 5.88 4.25
C MET A 118 -9.78 5.18 4.18
N ASP A 119 -10.25 4.54 5.26
CA ASP A 119 -11.47 3.72 5.25
C ASP A 119 -12.73 4.54 4.87
N ASN A 120 -12.76 5.83 5.18
CA ASN A 120 -13.88 6.74 4.85
C ASN A 120 -13.72 7.43 3.48
N VAL A 121 -12.59 7.25 2.80
CA VAL A 121 -12.36 7.82 1.47
C VAL A 121 -13.06 6.95 0.43
N ALA A 122 -13.78 7.58 -0.51
CA ALA A 122 -14.38 6.88 -1.64
C ALA A 122 -13.28 6.29 -2.54
N ILE A 123 -13.50 5.09 -3.08
CA ILE A 123 -12.48 4.34 -3.83
C ILE A 123 -12.02 5.12 -5.08
N GLU A 124 -12.94 5.85 -5.69
CA GLU A 124 -12.72 6.68 -6.87
C GLU A 124 -11.77 7.84 -6.56
N ASP A 125 -11.82 8.37 -5.34
CA ASP A 125 -11.06 9.54 -4.91
C ASP A 125 -9.70 9.21 -4.28
N ILE A 126 -9.34 7.93 -4.12
CA ILE A 126 -8.07 7.52 -3.50
C ILE A 126 -6.86 8.12 -4.21
N ASP A 127 -6.87 8.22 -5.53
CA ASP A 127 -5.77 8.83 -6.28
C ASP A 127 -5.66 10.34 -6.00
N ARG A 128 -6.80 11.04 -5.90
CA ARG A 128 -6.87 12.47 -5.52
C ARG A 128 -6.36 12.65 -4.09
N TRP A 129 -6.87 11.84 -3.18
CA TRP A 129 -6.49 11.84 -1.77
C TRP A 129 -4.98 11.66 -1.61
N LYS A 130 -4.36 10.70 -2.31
CA LYS A 130 -2.91 10.48 -2.27
C LYS A 130 -2.12 11.70 -2.70
N ALA A 131 -2.48 12.28 -3.85
CA ALA A 131 -1.75 13.43 -4.40
C ALA A 131 -1.86 14.65 -3.47
N GLU A 132 -3.06 14.90 -2.95
CA GLU A 132 -3.31 16.03 -2.06
C GLU A 132 -2.70 15.84 -0.68
N PHE A 133 -2.76 14.62 -0.13
CA PHE A 133 -2.14 14.28 1.14
C PHE A 133 -0.61 14.44 1.07
N LEU A 134 0.03 13.94 0.01
CA LEU A 134 1.48 14.13 -0.16
C LEU A 134 1.85 15.62 -0.27
N ARG A 135 1.08 16.40 -1.03
CA ARG A 135 1.28 17.85 -1.13
C ARG A 135 1.09 18.55 0.22
N TYR A 136 0.10 18.14 1.00
CA TYR A 136 -0.12 18.65 2.35
C TYR A 136 1.06 18.32 3.26
N MET A 137 1.57 17.08 3.24
CA MET A 137 2.73 16.69 4.04
C MET A 137 3.99 17.46 3.64
N ASP A 138 4.22 17.67 2.35
CA ASP A 138 5.39 18.41 1.86
C ASP A 138 5.37 19.89 2.24
N THR A 139 4.19 20.47 2.47
CA THR A 139 4.02 21.90 2.79
C THR A 139 3.83 22.17 4.27
N ALA A 140 2.95 21.42 4.93
CA ALA A 140 2.59 21.63 6.33
C ALA A 140 3.54 20.90 7.30
N GLN A 141 4.01 19.70 6.94
CA GLN A 141 4.80 18.85 7.84
C GLN A 141 6.04 18.21 7.15
N PRO A 142 6.91 19.02 6.49
CA PRO A 142 8.09 18.48 5.78
C PRO A 142 9.10 17.80 6.71
N SER A 143 9.05 18.11 8.02
CA SER A 143 9.89 17.50 9.05
C SER A 143 9.75 15.97 9.12
N VAL A 144 8.54 15.44 8.89
CA VAL A 144 8.28 14.00 8.88
C VAL A 144 9.06 13.32 7.75
N GLY A 145 8.96 13.86 6.54
CA GLY A 145 9.68 13.36 5.37
C GLY A 145 11.20 13.44 5.54
N ASN A 146 11.70 14.57 6.04
CA ASN A 146 13.13 14.77 6.32
C ASN A 146 13.66 13.79 7.37
N THR A 147 12.88 13.49 8.40
CA THR A 147 13.24 12.53 9.44
C THR A 147 13.33 11.10 8.87
N ILE A 148 12.36 10.69 8.06
CA ILE A 148 12.38 9.38 7.40
C ILE A 148 13.58 9.26 6.47
N MET A 149 13.89 10.29 5.68
CA MET A 149 14.99 10.24 4.71
C MET A 149 16.38 10.26 5.36
N SER A 150 16.54 10.96 6.48
CA SER A 150 17.83 11.04 7.19
C SER A 150 18.10 9.82 8.07
N THR A 151 17.09 9.35 8.79
CA THR A 151 17.25 8.26 9.77
C THR A 151 16.90 6.88 9.20
N TYR A 152 16.19 6.83 8.07
CA TYR A 152 15.57 5.62 7.52
C TYR A 152 14.62 4.93 8.51
N ARG A 153 14.06 5.68 9.46
CA ARG A 153 13.14 5.20 10.50
C ARG A 153 11.94 6.12 10.60
N LEU A 154 10.78 5.55 10.89
CA LEU A 154 9.67 6.31 11.42
C LEU A 154 9.85 6.33 12.95
N THR A 155 10.39 7.43 13.47
CA THR A 155 10.56 7.63 14.92
C THR A 155 9.21 7.89 15.57
N ASP A 156 9.10 7.67 16.89
CA ASP A 156 7.83 7.83 17.61
C ASP A 156 7.29 9.28 17.50
N ASP A 157 8.18 10.27 17.55
CA ASP A 157 7.82 11.69 17.36
C ASP A 157 7.31 11.98 15.94
N ALA A 158 7.98 11.42 14.92
CA ALA A 158 7.57 11.57 13.52
C ALA A 158 6.25 10.82 13.26
N GLU A 159 6.05 9.67 13.89
CA GLU A 159 4.80 8.92 13.82
C GLU A 159 3.65 9.70 14.47
N SER A 160 3.87 10.27 15.65
CA SER A 160 2.87 11.10 16.33
C SER A 160 2.47 12.31 15.47
N THR A 161 3.46 12.99 14.91
CA THR A 161 3.24 14.11 13.98
C THR A 161 2.48 13.66 12.73
N LEU A 162 2.85 12.51 12.15
CA LEU A 162 2.16 11.94 10.99
C LEU A 162 0.69 11.60 11.30
N LYS A 163 0.41 10.98 12.44
CA LYS A 163 -0.97 10.66 12.88
C LYS A 163 -1.83 11.92 12.98
N GLN A 164 -1.30 12.96 13.62
CA GLN A 164 -2.02 14.23 13.76
C GLN A 164 -2.26 14.85 12.39
N ALA A 165 -1.22 14.92 11.54
CA ALA A 165 -1.30 15.48 10.21
C ALA A 165 -2.34 14.78 9.32
N ILE A 166 -2.41 13.44 9.36
CA ILE A 166 -3.43 12.67 8.62
C ILE A 166 -4.83 13.00 9.12
N THR A 167 -5.01 13.11 10.44
CA THR A 167 -6.31 13.43 11.05
C THR A 167 -6.77 14.83 10.65
N ASP A 168 -5.87 15.82 10.73
CA ASP A 168 -6.15 17.20 10.33
C ASP A 168 -6.46 17.30 8.84
N PHE A 169 -5.67 16.63 8.00
CA PHE A 169 -5.91 16.56 6.56
C PHE A 169 -7.30 15.97 6.27
N ASN A 170 -7.61 14.79 6.81
CA ASN A 170 -8.90 14.14 6.58
C ASN A 170 -10.09 14.94 7.12
N SER A 171 -9.90 15.77 8.15
CA SER A 171 -10.97 16.64 8.68
C SER A 171 -11.31 17.81 7.76
N THR A 172 -10.36 18.23 6.92
CA THR A 172 -10.49 19.36 6.01
C THR A 172 -10.67 18.92 4.55
N TRP A 173 -10.37 17.67 4.25
CA TRP A 173 -10.44 17.10 2.91
C TRP A 173 -11.88 16.72 2.54
N SER A 174 -12.30 17.16 1.36
CA SER A 174 -13.65 16.94 0.78
C SER A 174 -13.56 16.35 -0.61
#